data_AF-A0A2N2M2K8-F1
#
_entry.id   AF-A0A2N2M2K8-F1
#
_cell.length_a   1.000
_cell.length_b   1.000
_cell.length_c   1.000
_cell.angle_alpha   90.00
_cell.angle_beta   90.00
_cell.angle_gamma   90.00
#
_symmetry.space_group_name_H-M   'P 1'
#
loop_
_entity.id
_entity.type
_entity.pdbx_description
1 polymer ?
#
loop_
_entity_poly.entity_id
_entity_poly.type
_entity_poly.pdbx_seq_one_letter_code
_entity_poly.pdbx_strand_id
1 'polypeptide(L)'
;MNAGSQPILVVNQACSCIVTQVTDQLSTAGYAVVQSFNLLSALARHSKCFCQMIVLLVYGQDGPPITIILDGDDLSTSIFLENEPERSSRARFTTLLSSIAATVDPLPESNFNNPTGIETQHDI
;
A
#
# COMPACT_ATOMS: atom_id res chain seq x y z
N MET A 1 -8.10 11.05 -12.60
CA MET A 1 -8.82 9.76 -12.75
C MET A 1 -9.26 9.38 -11.35
N ASN A 2 -10.55 9.16 -11.13
CA ASN A 2 -11.01 8.60 -9.85
C ASN A 2 -10.83 7.09 -9.98
N ALA A 3 -9.76 6.53 -9.41
CA ALA A 3 -9.60 5.09 -9.31
C ALA A 3 -10.72 4.57 -8.40
N GLY A 4 -11.76 3.98 -8.98
CA GLY A 4 -12.92 3.48 -8.27
C GLY A 4 -13.71 4.46 -7.40
N SER A 5 -14.87 3.99 -6.95
CA SER A 5 -15.77 4.83 -6.13
C SER A 5 -15.26 4.94 -4.68
N GLN A 6 -14.65 3.86 -4.15
CA GLN A 6 -14.17 3.76 -2.76
C GLN A 6 -13.04 2.71 -2.61
N PRO A 7 -11.96 3.03 -1.89
CA PRO A 7 -10.90 2.04 -1.60
C PRO A 7 -11.45 0.89 -0.76
N ILE A 8 -10.95 -0.32 -1.00
CA ILE A 8 -11.19 -1.48 -0.13
C ILE A 8 -10.27 -1.50 1.08
N LEU A 9 -9.13 -0.81 0.97
CA LEU A 9 -8.14 -0.69 2.03
C LEU A 9 -7.26 0.56 1.81
N VAL A 10 -6.89 1.23 2.89
CA VAL A 10 -5.89 2.32 2.91
C VAL A 10 -4.83 1.94 3.94
N VAL A 11 -3.56 2.06 3.56
CA VAL A 11 -2.43 1.70 4.42
C VAL A 11 -1.37 2.81 4.43
N ASN A 12 -0.74 3.02 5.58
CA ASN A 12 0.29 4.04 5.81
C ASN A 12 1.69 3.47 5.48
N GLN A 13 1.86 2.98 4.26
CA GLN A 13 3.14 2.47 3.76
C GLN A 13 3.33 2.88 2.30
N ALA A 14 4.59 2.96 1.89
CA ALA A 14 4.99 3.25 0.52
C ALA A 14 4.37 2.25 -0.47
N CYS A 15 3.80 2.74 -1.56
CA CYS A 15 3.06 1.88 -2.49
C CYS A 15 3.94 0.81 -3.16
N SER A 16 5.25 1.03 -3.34
CA SER A 16 6.16 -0.03 -3.83
C SER A 16 6.23 -1.24 -2.89
N CYS A 17 6.20 -1.01 -1.57
CA CYS A 17 6.15 -2.08 -0.57
C CYS A 17 4.81 -2.79 -0.62
N ILE A 18 3.72 -2.03 -0.73
CA ILE A 18 2.36 -2.57 -0.78
C ILE A 18 2.10 -3.38 -2.05
N VAL A 19 2.62 -2.99 -3.21
CA VAL A 19 2.53 -3.79 -4.45
C VAL A 19 3.14 -5.17 -4.23
N THR A 20 4.30 -5.23 -3.57
CA THR A 20 4.97 -6.50 -3.27
C THR A 20 4.13 -7.34 -2.31
N GLN A 21 3.69 -6.77 -1.18
CA GLN A 21 2.89 -7.48 -0.18
C GLN A 21 1.54 -7.96 -0.72
N VAL A 22 0.84 -7.14 -1.51
CA VAL A 22 -0.41 -7.54 -2.18
C VAL A 22 -0.16 -8.69 -3.14
N THR A 23 0.90 -8.61 -3.95
CA THR A 23 1.27 -9.66 -4.90
C THR A 23 1.55 -10.98 -4.18
N ASP A 24 2.33 -10.94 -3.10
CA ASP A 24 2.71 -12.12 -2.32
C ASP A 24 1.51 -12.74 -1.59
N GLN A 25 0.68 -11.91 -0.96
CA GLN A 25 -0.51 -12.35 -0.22
C GLN A 25 -1.53 -13.03 -1.16
N LEU A 26 -1.76 -12.45 -2.34
CA LEU A 26 -2.66 -13.02 -3.33
C LEU A 26 -2.08 -14.29 -3.97
N SER A 27 -0.78 -14.29 -4.28
CA SER A 27 -0.11 -15.48 -4.85
C SER A 27 -0.14 -16.66 -3.88
N THR A 28 0.10 -16.39 -2.59
CA THR A 28 0.02 -17.40 -1.52
C THR A 28 -1.41 -17.94 -1.36
N ALA A 29 -2.42 -17.12 -1.61
CA ALA A 29 -3.82 -17.53 -1.61
C ALA A 29 -4.27 -18.26 -2.90
N GLY A 30 -3.34 -18.52 -3.83
CA GLY A 30 -3.58 -19.31 -5.04
C GLY A 30 -4.06 -18.51 -6.26
N TYR A 31 -3.91 -17.18 -6.25
CA TYR A 31 -4.20 -16.34 -7.41
C TYR A 31 -2.95 -16.10 -8.27
N ALA A 32 -3.14 -15.97 -9.58
CA ALA A 32 -2.09 -15.42 -10.43
C ALA A 32 -2.24 -13.90 -10.53
N VAL A 33 -1.15 -13.17 -10.28
CA VAL A 33 -1.13 -11.71 -10.27
C VAL A 33 -0.22 -11.21 -11.41
N VAL A 34 -0.77 -10.37 -12.28
CA VAL A 34 -0.03 -9.76 -13.40
C VAL A 34 -0.06 -8.24 -13.26
N GLN A 35 1.11 -7.61 -13.15
CA GLN A 35 1.22 -6.16 -13.23
C GLN A 35 1.04 -5.70 -14.68
N SER A 36 -0.15 -5.22 -15.00
CA SER A 36 -0.53 -4.82 -16.36
C SER A 36 -0.14 -3.37 -16.70
N PHE A 37 0.00 -2.51 -15.69
CA PHE A 37 0.36 -1.11 -15.88
C PHE A 37 1.16 -0.56 -14.71
N ASN A 38 2.13 0.30 -15.03
CA ASN A 38 2.87 1.12 -14.09
C ASN A 38 3.06 2.51 -14.70
N LEU A 39 2.53 3.54 -14.04
CA LEU A 39 2.57 4.91 -14.56
C LEU A 39 4.00 5.44 -14.71
N LEU A 40 4.89 5.15 -13.76
CA LEU A 40 6.27 5.66 -13.83
C LEU A 40 7.05 5.05 -14.99
N SER A 41 6.87 3.75 -15.24
CA SER A 41 7.45 3.09 -16.40
C SER A 41 6.93 3.71 -17.70
N ALA A 42 5.63 4.02 -17.77
CA ALA A 42 5.03 4.67 -18.94
C ALA A 42 5.55 6.10 -19.17
N LEU A 43 5.89 6.82 -18.10
CA LEU A 43 6.43 8.18 -18.17
C LEU A 43 7.96 8.24 -18.38
N ALA A 44 8.64 7.10 -18.42
CA ALA A 44 10.11 7.01 -18.53
C ALA A 44 10.87 7.85 -17.48
N ARG A 45 10.30 8.02 -16.29
CA ARG A 45 10.95 8.76 -15.18
C ARG A 45 11.54 7.77 -14.18
N HIS A 46 12.86 7.87 -13.96
CA HIS A 46 13.57 7.11 -12.93
C HIS A 46 13.70 7.96 -11.66
N SER A 47 12.79 7.80 -10.71
CA SER A 47 12.93 8.34 -9.35
C SER A 47 13.06 7.20 -8.34
N LYS A 48 13.87 7.42 -7.30
CA LYS A 48 14.24 6.37 -6.33
C LYS A 48 13.10 5.96 -5.38
N CYS A 49 12.00 6.70 -5.38
CA CYS A 49 10.72 6.32 -4.77
C CYS A 49 9.56 6.85 -5.65
N PHE A 50 8.32 6.58 -5.24
CA PHE A 50 7.01 6.91 -5.81
C PHE A 50 6.25 5.80 -6.54
N CYS A 51 4.94 5.76 -6.30
CA CYS A 51 4.07 4.72 -6.81
C CYS A 51 2.69 5.32 -7.11
N GLN A 52 2.64 6.18 -8.13
CA GLN A 52 1.50 7.03 -8.49
C GLN A 52 0.27 6.28 -9.01
N MET A 53 0.46 5.11 -9.62
CA MET A 53 -0.62 4.20 -10.02
C MET A 53 -0.02 2.90 -10.55
N ILE A 54 -0.45 1.77 -9.99
CA ILE A 54 -0.17 0.42 -10.46
C ILE A 54 -1.51 -0.28 -10.71
N VAL A 55 -1.61 -1.00 -11.82
CA VAL A 55 -2.78 -1.84 -12.12
C VAL A 55 -2.36 -3.30 -12.15
N LEU A 56 -2.93 -4.09 -11.25
CA LEU A 56 -2.77 -5.53 -11.19
C LEU A 56 -4.03 -6.20 -11.76
N LEU A 57 -3.83 -7.21 -12.60
CA LEU A 57 -4.86 -8.16 -12.99
C LEU A 57 -4.70 -9.41 -12.15
N VAL A 58 -5.76 -9.78 -11.44
CA VAL A 58 -5.77 -10.91 -10.52
C VAL A 58 -6.68 -11.99 -11.07
N TYR A 59 -6.08 -13.12 -11.42
CA TYR A 59 -6.75 -14.27 -12.01
C TYR A 59 -6.99 -15.33 -10.94
N GLY A 60 -8.25 -15.74 -10.78
CA GLY A 60 -8.65 -16.93 -10.03
C GLY A 60 -8.55 -18.20 -10.89
N GLN A 61 -9.13 -19.30 -10.41
CA GLN A 61 -9.20 -20.55 -11.16
C GLN A 61 -10.11 -20.45 -12.39
N ASP A 62 -11.21 -19.71 -12.27
CA ASP A 62 -12.21 -19.53 -13.32
C ASP A 62 -12.65 -18.06 -13.40
N GLY A 63 -13.10 -17.64 -14.59
CA GLY A 63 -13.69 -16.31 -14.82
C GLY A 63 -12.69 -15.22 -15.28
N PRO A 64 -13.20 -14.01 -15.55
CA PRO A 64 -12.36 -12.87 -15.94
C PRO A 64 -11.50 -12.38 -14.76
N PRO A 65 -10.35 -11.72 -15.04
CA PRO A 65 -9.52 -11.16 -13.98
C PRO A 65 -10.23 -10.02 -13.26
N ILE A 66 -10.01 -9.96 -11.95
CA ILE A 66 -10.37 -8.79 -11.15
C ILE A 66 -9.24 -7.77 -11.28
N THR A 67 -9.59 -6.50 -11.33
CA THR A 67 -8.62 -5.42 -11.42
C THR A 67 -8.37 -4.83 -10.03
N ILE A 68 -7.12 -4.84 -9.57
CA ILE A 68 -6.69 -4.10 -8.39
C ILE A 68 -5.91 -2.88 -8.86
N ILE A 69 -6.31 -1.70 -8.38
CA ILE A 69 -5.57 -0.46 -8.61
C ILE A 69 -4.93 -0.06 -7.28
N LEU A 70 -3.61 0.13 -7.30
CA LEU A 70 -2.87 0.73 -6.19
C LEU A 70 -2.51 2.15 -6.59
N ASP A 71 -2.97 3.11 -5.82
CA ASP A 71 -2.68 4.54 -6.00
C ASP A 71 -2.10 5.07 -4.69
N GLY A 72 -0.91 5.66 -4.77
CA GLY A 72 -0.22 6.09 -3.56
C GLY A 72 1.09 6.82 -3.81
N ASP A 73 1.80 7.02 -2.72
CA ASP A 73 3.12 7.62 -2.69
C ASP A 73 4.02 6.86 -1.71
N ASP A 74 5.00 7.54 -1.13
CA ASP A 74 5.94 6.95 -0.20
C ASP A 74 5.40 6.86 1.24
N LEU A 75 4.26 7.49 1.50
CA LEU A 75 3.64 7.60 2.82
C LEU A 75 2.37 6.77 2.93
N SER A 76 1.55 6.75 1.88
CA SER A 76 0.26 6.08 1.91
C SER A 76 -0.11 5.44 0.59
N THR A 77 -0.88 4.36 0.68
CA THR A 77 -1.40 3.62 -0.48
C THR A 77 -2.87 3.33 -0.29
N SER A 78 -3.67 3.72 -1.27
CA SER A 78 -5.06 3.31 -1.40
C SER A 78 -5.17 2.15 -2.38
N ILE A 79 -5.92 1.12 -2.00
CA ILE A 79 -6.15 -0.08 -2.80
C ILE A 79 -7.62 -0.09 -3.22
N PHE A 80 -7.86 -0.13 -4.52
CA PHE A 80 -9.19 -0.16 -5.12
C PHE A 80 -9.42 -1.48 -5.84
N LEU A 81 -10.69 -1.91 -5.86
CA LEU A 81 -11.13 -3.09 -6.58
C LEU A 81 -12.09 -2.66 -7.69
N GLU A 82 -11.82 -3.14 -8.91
CA GLU A 82 -12.55 -2.83 -10.13
C GLU A 82 -12.89 -4.10 -10.91
N ASN A 83 -13.87 -3.98 -11.79
CA ASN A 83 -14.35 -5.09 -12.63
C ASN A 83 -14.75 -6.33 -11.81
N GLU A 84 -15.41 -6.13 -10.67
CA GLU A 84 -15.88 -7.22 -9.80
C GLU A 84 -16.95 -8.05 -10.54
N PRO A 85 -16.65 -9.30 -10.95
CA PRO A 85 -17.64 -10.14 -11.63
C PRO A 85 -18.77 -10.58 -10.67
N GLU A 86 -18.49 -10.58 -9.36
CA GLU A 86 -19.42 -10.94 -8.29
C GLU A 86 -19.33 -9.97 -7.11
N ARG A 87 -20.47 -9.59 -6.51
CA ARG A 87 -20.53 -8.74 -5.31
C ARG A 87 -19.78 -9.32 -4.10
N SER A 88 -19.57 -10.64 -4.06
CA SER A 88 -18.83 -11.36 -3.03
C SER A 88 -17.32 -11.07 -3.06
N SER A 89 -16.79 -10.65 -4.22
CA SER A 89 -15.36 -10.44 -4.45
C SER A 89 -14.81 -9.39 -3.50
N ARG A 90 -15.49 -8.24 -3.37
CA ARG A 90 -15.05 -7.15 -2.51
C ARG A 90 -14.75 -7.61 -1.08
N ALA A 91 -15.70 -8.30 -0.44
CA ALA A 91 -15.54 -8.79 0.92
C ALA A 91 -14.36 -9.78 1.03
N ARG A 92 -14.25 -10.73 0.08
CA ARG A 92 -13.16 -11.71 0.05
C ARG A 92 -11.79 -11.04 -0.07
N PHE A 93 -11.63 -10.09 -0.98
CA PHE A 93 -10.37 -9.38 -1.18
C PHE A 93 -10.05 -8.44 -0.01
N THR A 94 -11.03 -7.74 0.56
CA THR A 94 -10.83 -6.96 1.78
C THR A 94 -10.32 -7.84 2.92
N THR A 95 -10.93 -9.01 3.18
CA THR A 95 -10.46 -9.94 4.21
C THR A 95 -9.07 -10.50 3.91
N LEU A 96 -8.79 -10.84 2.66
CA LEU A 96 -7.50 -11.41 2.29
C LEU A 96 -6.36 -10.41 2.44
N LEU A 97 -6.63 -9.12 2.18
CA LEU A 97 -5.64 -8.04 2.23
C LEU A 97 -5.58 -7.33 3.58
N SER A 98 -6.51 -7.56 4.51
CA SER A 98 -6.54 -6.86 5.80
C SER A 98 -5.31 -7.12 6.67
N SER A 99 -4.61 -8.26 6.48
CA SER A 99 -3.35 -8.56 7.17
C SER A 99 -2.23 -7.58 6.83
N ILE A 100 -2.26 -6.96 5.64
CA ILE A 100 -1.27 -5.99 5.19
C ILE A 100 -1.33 -4.72 6.06
N ALA A 101 -2.53 -4.30 6.46
CA ALA A 101 -2.74 -3.14 7.33
C ALA A 101 -2.22 -3.34 8.76
N ALA A 102 -2.08 -4.59 9.22
CA ALA A 102 -1.66 -4.91 10.58
C ALA A 102 -0.14 -4.87 10.79
N THR A 103 0.65 -4.63 9.73
CA THR A 103 2.13 -4.56 9.82
C THR A 103 2.66 -3.20 10.28
N VAL A 104 1.79 -2.36 10.84
CA VAL A 104 2.17 -1.13 11.53
C VAL A 104 2.65 -1.49 12.93
N ASP A 105 3.94 -1.76 13.08
CA ASP A 105 4.58 -1.52 14.38
C ASP A 105 4.46 -0.02 14.65
N PRO A 106 3.88 0.42 15.79
CA PRO A 106 4.01 1.80 16.21
C PRO A 106 5.50 2.10 16.32
N LEU A 107 5.97 3.13 15.62
CA LEU A 107 7.29 3.69 15.88
C LEU A 107 7.44 3.86 17.40
N PRO A 108 8.52 3.37 18.02
CA PRO A 108 8.73 3.62 19.44
C PRO A 108 8.80 5.13 19.61
N GLU A 109 7.90 5.69 20.41
CA GLU A 109 7.98 7.08 20.84
C GLU A 109 9.38 7.29 21.41
N SER A 110 10.22 8.01 20.66
CA SER A 110 11.53 8.40 21.15
C SER A 110 11.28 9.36 22.29
N ASN A 111 11.40 8.86 23.52
CA ASN A 111 11.45 9.66 24.73
C ASN A 111 12.52 10.73 24.55
N PHE A 112 12.09 11.96 24.25
CA PHE A 112 12.91 13.15 24.43
C PHE A 112 13.08 13.35 25.93
N ASN A 113 14.00 12.59 26.51
CA ASN A 113 14.57 12.87 27.81
C ASN A 113 15.31 14.19 27.69
N ASN A 114 14.72 15.24 28.26
CA ASN A 114 15.34 16.54 28.43
C ASN A 114 16.52 16.39 29.41
N PRO A 115 17.78 16.66 29.03
CA PRO A 115 18.86 16.70 29.98
C PRO A 115 18.86 18.07 30.68
N THR A 116 18.73 18.01 31.99
CA THR A 116 18.82 19.10 32.95
C THR A 116 20.16 19.83 32.85
N GLY A 117 20.11 21.17 32.70
CA GLY A 117 20.97 22.15 33.36
C GLY A 117 22.42 22.29 32.90
N ILE A 118 22.79 23.51 32.47
CA ILE A 118 24.15 24.05 32.61
C ILE A 118 24.10 25.55 32.94
N GLU A 119 24.68 25.87 34.10
CA GLU A 119 25.40 27.07 34.56
C GLU A 119 24.77 28.48 34.48
N THR A 120 24.62 29.09 35.66
CA THR A 120 25.10 30.47 35.87
C THR A 120 26.05 30.50 37.06
N GLN A 121 27.33 30.72 36.72
CA GLN A 121 28.49 30.98 37.56
C GLN A 121 28.31 32.28 38.38
N HIS A 122 28.76 32.27 39.63
CA HIS A 122 28.92 33.44 40.52
C HIS A 122 30.27 34.16 40.27
N ASP A 123 30.33 35.41 40.74
CA ASP A 123 31.49 36.31 40.95
C ASP A 123 31.74 37.37 39.85
N ILE A 124 31.41 38.65 40.13
CA ILE A 124 32.22 39.64 40.89
C ILE A 124 31.28 40.54 41.71
#